data_AF-A0A9E2QJD9-F1
#
_entry.id   AF-A0A9E2QJD9-F1
#
_cell.length_a   1.000
_cell.length_b   1.000
_cell.length_c   1.000
_cell.angle_alpha   90.00
_cell.angle_beta   90.00
_cell.angle_gamma   90.00
#
_symmetry.space_group_name_H-M   'P 1'
#
loop_
_entity.id
_entity.type
_entity.pdbx_description
1 polymer ?
#
loop_
_entity_poly.entity_id
_entity_poly.type
_entity_poly.pdbx_seq_one_letter_code
_entity_poly.pdbx_strand_id
1 'polypeptide(L)'
;MYDFLYKKQDEGANKFVLTLALICVATFLGGAILLFSPALAKGKALLKNLPKKAELIVILPENCDNCFDIYQVSDFLESVVGVKYKKVKEYNSDETNADLLIKAYDIKNLPTFIVKGDLKDLKLDELFSEENIGQYDDNVFVYKNYFPPYYSIEEGKVRGEFEITYLTDEKCIGCYDVHLHDVALQNLVMTPTASSTVDVSTTEGKDLLNKYQIKHAPTMLLMGDLNAYQNFNELWKTVGTVESDGTYIFREDGLKLMGVYENVWTKVLYNKE
;
A
#
# COMPACT_ATOMS: atom_id res chain seq x y z
N MET A 1 9.67 -31.20 -51.18
CA MET A 1 10.99 -31.55 -50.61
C MET A 1 11.49 -30.48 -49.63
N TYR A 2 10.61 -29.87 -48.83
CA TYR A 2 10.97 -28.94 -47.74
C TYR A 2 10.20 -29.20 -46.42
N ASP A 3 9.12 -30.00 -46.45
CA ASP A 3 8.36 -30.39 -45.25
C ASP A 3 8.93 -31.58 -44.44
N PHE A 4 10.07 -32.16 -44.85
CA PHE A 4 10.65 -33.31 -44.16
C PHE A 4 11.79 -32.94 -43.18
N LEU A 5 12.24 -31.68 -43.16
CA LEU A 5 13.39 -31.28 -42.36
C LEU A 5 13.06 -30.57 -41.04
N TYR A 6 11.78 -30.26 -40.76
CA TYR A 6 11.42 -29.55 -39.52
C TYR A 6 10.83 -30.44 -38.41
N LYS A 7 10.72 -31.76 -38.63
CA LYS A 7 10.02 -32.65 -37.67
C LYS A 7 10.92 -33.61 -36.89
N LYS A 8 12.21 -33.31 -36.74
CA LYS A 8 13.14 -34.22 -36.03
C LYS A 8 14.17 -33.50 -35.14
N GLN A 9 13.76 -32.44 -34.45
CA GLN A 9 14.63 -31.76 -33.50
C GLN A 9 13.90 -31.28 -32.23
N ASP A 10 12.92 -32.03 -31.72
CA ASP A 10 12.15 -31.57 -30.54
C ASP A 10 11.95 -32.58 -29.40
N GLU A 11 12.44 -33.81 -29.53
CA GLU A 11 12.28 -34.81 -28.45
C GLU A 11 13.51 -34.92 -27.53
N GLY A 12 14.68 -34.40 -27.95
CA GLY A 12 15.92 -34.47 -27.17
C GLY A 12 16.24 -33.19 -26.36
N ALA A 13 15.99 -32.01 -26.95
CA ALA A 13 16.31 -30.73 -26.32
C ALA A 13 15.40 -30.44 -25.11
N ASN A 14 14.13 -30.87 -25.19
CA ASN A 14 13.14 -30.60 -24.15
C ASN A 14 13.47 -31.34 -22.84
N LYS A 15 14.00 -32.57 -22.90
CA LYS A 15 14.44 -33.30 -21.70
C LYS A 15 15.70 -32.70 -21.07
N PHE A 16 16.63 -32.19 -21.87
CA PHE A 16 17.85 -31.59 -21.35
C PHE A 16 17.56 -30.23 -20.68
N VAL A 17 16.70 -29.41 -21.28
CA VAL A 17 16.26 -28.13 -20.71
C VAL A 17 15.43 -28.34 -19.44
N LEU A 18 14.51 -29.33 -19.40
CA LEU A 18 13.78 -29.66 -18.18
C LEU A 18 14.69 -30.15 -17.05
N THR A 19 15.72 -30.94 -17.38
CA THR A 19 16.66 -31.47 -16.37
C THR A 19 17.53 -30.34 -15.80
N LEU A 20 18.02 -29.42 -16.64
CA LEU A 20 18.75 -28.23 -16.20
C LEU A 20 17.86 -27.26 -15.39
N ALA A 21 16.61 -27.06 -15.80
CA ALA A 21 15.67 -26.23 -15.05
C ALA A 21 15.36 -26.82 -13.66
N LEU A 22 15.20 -28.14 -13.54
CA LEU A 22 15.00 -28.80 -12.24
C LEU A 22 16.24 -28.71 -11.34
N ILE A 23 17.45 -28.79 -11.89
CA ILE A 23 18.70 -28.61 -11.13
C ILE A 23 18.86 -27.15 -10.69
N CYS A 24 18.54 -26.18 -11.54
CA CYS A 24 18.54 -24.76 -11.18
C CYS A 24 17.50 -24.44 -10.10
N VAL A 25 16.29 -24.99 -10.19
CA VAL A 25 15.25 -24.82 -9.16
C VAL A 25 15.63 -25.50 -7.85
N ALA A 26 16.22 -26.70 -7.88
CA ALA A 26 16.70 -27.39 -6.68
C ALA A 26 17.88 -26.67 -6.00
N THR A 27 18.77 -26.05 -6.79
CA THR A 27 19.90 -25.25 -6.25
C THR A 27 19.46 -23.86 -5.78
N PHE A 28 18.49 -23.22 -6.44
CA PHE A 28 17.86 -21.98 -5.95
C PHE A 28 17.06 -22.21 -4.68
N LEU A 29 16.25 -23.28 -4.62
CA LEU A 29 15.48 -23.63 -3.42
C LEU A 29 16.41 -24.08 -2.28
N GLY A 30 17.43 -24.90 -2.56
CA GLY A 30 18.42 -25.32 -1.55
C GLY A 30 19.29 -24.17 -1.04
N GLY A 31 19.70 -23.26 -1.93
CA GLY A 31 20.46 -22.05 -1.59
C GLY A 31 19.62 -21.03 -0.82
N ALA A 32 18.36 -20.81 -1.21
CA ALA A 32 17.41 -20.00 -0.45
C ALA A 32 17.16 -20.61 0.93
N ILE A 33 16.93 -21.92 1.04
CA ILE A 33 16.74 -22.59 2.34
C ILE A 33 17.98 -22.44 3.24
N LEU A 34 19.20 -22.50 2.69
CA LEU A 34 20.43 -22.30 3.47
C LEU A 34 20.67 -20.83 3.86
N LEU A 35 20.29 -19.86 3.02
CA LEU A 35 20.39 -18.42 3.32
C LEU A 35 19.29 -17.93 4.28
N PHE A 36 18.11 -18.55 4.28
CA PHE A 36 17.02 -18.24 5.20
C PHE A 36 17.05 -19.08 6.49
N SER A 37 17.79 -20.20 6.54
CA SER A 37 17.89 -21.04 7.75
C SER A 37 18.44 -20.32 9.00
N PRO A 38 19.43 -19.39 8.92
CA PRO A 38 19.92 -18.67 10.09
C PRO A 38 18.93 -17.58 10.55
N ALA A 39 18.19 -16.98 9.62
CA ALA A 39 17.11 -16.02 9.90
C ALA A 39 15.91 -16.71 10.58
N LEU A 40 15.54 -17.89 10.10
CA LEU A 40 14.50 -18.74 10.70
C LEU A 40 14.92 -19.35 12.05
N ALA A 41 16.19 -19.71 12.22
CA ALA A 41 16.73 -20.20 13.50
C ALA A 41 16.83 -19.08 14.55
N LYS A 42 17.20 -17.86 14.15
CA LYS A 42 17.10 -16.66 15.01
C LYS A 42 15.65 -16.34 15.38
N GLY A 43 14.72 -16.43 14.43
CA GLY A 43 13.27 -16.28 14.68
C GLY A 43 12.72 -17.32 15.67
N LYS A 44 13.07 -18.60 15.51
CA LYS A 44 12.67 -19.68 16.45
C LYS A 44 13.31 -19.57 17.83
N ALA A 45 14.49 -18.98 17.95
CA ALA A 45 15.15 -18.73 19.24
C ALA A 45 14.53 -17.54 19.99
N LEU A 46 14.06 -16.51 19.26
CA LEU A 46 13.31 -15.37 19.81
C LEU A 46 11.91 -15.79 20.31
N LEU A 47 11.27 -16.75 19.65
CA LEU A 47 9.95 -17.27 20.03
C LEU A 47 9.96 -18.23 21.25
N LYS A 48 11.14 -18.68 21.70
CA LYS A 48 11.27 -19.71 22.74
C LYS A 48 11.09 -19.18 24.18
N ASN A 49 10.90 -17.85 24.34
CA ASN A 49 10.84 -17.16 25.64
C ASN A 49 9.54 -16.35 25.90
N LEU A 50 8.42 -16.61 25.22
CA LEU A 50 7.15 -15.92 25.49
C LEU A 50 6.25 -16.76 26.43
N PRO A 51 5.61 -16.15 27.46
CA PRO A 51 4.80 -14.94 27.29
C PRO A 51 5.14 -13.82 28.28
N LYS A 52 5.44 -12.64 27.74
CA LYS A 52 5.23 -11.38 28.46
C LYS A 52 3.79 -10.97 28.18
N LYS A 53 2.95 -11.01 29.22
CA LYS A 53 1.53 -10.66 29.13
C LYS A 53 1.42 -9.16 28.86
N ALA A 54 1.30 -8.78 27.59
CA ALA A 54 0.99 -7.41 27.22
C ALA A 54 -0.52 -7.17 27.30
N GLU A 55 -0.89 -5.95 27.63
CA GLU A 55 -2.25 -5.44 27.44
C GLU A 55 -2.23 -4.53 26.22
N LEU A 56 -3.12 -4.81 25.27
CA LEU A 56 -3.37 -3.95 24.13
C LEU A 56 -4.59 -3.08 24.45
N ILE A 57 -4.45 -1.78 24.25
CA ILE A 57 -5.56 -0.84 24.32
C ILE A 57 -5.67 -0.17 22.96
N VAL A 58 -6.81 -0.32 22.30
CA VAL A 58 -7.12 0.33 21.03
C VAL A 58 -8.05 1.51 21.31
N ILE A 59 -7.77 2.65 20.68
CA ILE A 59 -8.65 3.83 20.73
C ILE A 59 -9.09 4.11 19.30
N LEU A 60 -10.40 4.03 19.08
CA LEU A 60 -11.03 4.25 17.79
C LEU A 60 -11.69 5.63 17.72
N PRO A 61 -11.71 6.27 16.54
CA PRO A 61 -12.50 7.48 16.34
C PRO A 61 -14.00 7.14 16.29
N GLU A 62 -14.85 8.03 16.81
CA GLU A 62 -16.31 7.88 16.70
C GLU A 62 -16.80 8.08 15.25
N ASN A 63 -16.13 8.94 14.48
CA ASN A 63 -16.61 9.44 13.18
C ASN A 63 -15.63 9.12 12.04
N CYS A 64 -15.29 7.85 11.84
CA CYS A 64 -14.43 7.45 10.72
C CYS A 64 -14.65 6.00 10.29
N ASP A 65 -15.60 5.79 9.37
CA ASP A 65 -15.93 4.45 8.85
C ASP A 65 -14.81 3.85 7.99
N ASN A 66 -14.01 4.71 7.34
CA ASN A 66 -12.97 4.31 6.39
C ASN A 66 -11.54 4.52 6.94
N CYS A 67 -11.39 4.73 8.24
CA CYS A 67 -10.07 4.87 8.85
C CYS A 67 -9.26 3.58 8.70
N PHE A 68 -7.93 3.73 8.71
CA PHE A 68 -7.01 2.62 8.64
C PHE A 68 -7.33 1.57 9.72
N ASP A 69 -7.40 0.30 9.28
CA ASP A 69 -7.70 -0.81 10.18
C ASP A 69 -6.49 -1.11 11.09
N ILE A 70 -6.55 -0.54 12.29
CA ILE A 70 -5.50 -0.66 13.29
C ILE A 70 -5.28 -2.11 13.76
N TYR A 71 -6.25 -3.00 13.55
CA TYR A 71 -6.11 -4.41 13.91
C TYR A 71 -5.09 -5.13 13.03
N GLN A 72 -4.83 -4.66 11.81
CA GLN A 72 -3.74 -5.22 10.97
C GLN A 72 -2.38 -5.08 11.66
N VAL A 73 -2.16 -3.98 12.39
CA VAL A 73 -0.93 -3.77 13.16
C VAL A 73 -0.89 -4.67 14.39
N SER A 74 -2.03 -4.82 15.08
CA SER A 74 -2.15 -5.77 16.19
C SER A 74 -1.82 -7.20 15.76
N ASP A 75 -2.38 -7.64 14.63
CA ASP A 75 -2.17 -8.98 14.08
C ASP A 75 -0.70 -9.20 13.66
N PHE A 76 -0.07 -8.17 13.10
CA PHE A 76 1.37 -8.18 12.82
C PHE A 76 2.20 -8.35 14.10
N LEU A 77 1.89 -7.59 15.15
CA LEU A 77 2.56 -7.69 16.45
C LEU A 77 2.39 -9.10 17.07
N GLU A 78 1.22 -9.72 16.93
CA GLU A 78 1.03 -11.08 17.43
C GLU A 78 1.77 -12.14 16.62
N SER A 79 1.72 -12.02 15.29
CA SER A 79 2.16 -13.07 14.37
C SER A 79 3.65 -13.01 14.08
N VAL A 80 4.21 -11.81 13.97
CA VAL A 80 5.61 -11.58 13.58
C VAL A 80 6.47 -11.31 14.80
N VAL A 81 6.02 -10.42 15.68
CA VAL A 81 6.77 -10.04 16.89
C VAL A 81 6.54 -11.06 18.02
N GLY A 82 5.47 -11.85 17.93
CA GLY A 82 5.14 -12.88 18.91
C GLY A 82 4.49 -12.32 20.18
N VAL A 83 4.03 -11.07 20.16
CA VAL A 83 3.33 -10.48 21.30
C VAL A 83 2.07 -11.30 21.58
N LYS A 84 1.85 -11.69 22.83
CA LYS A 84 0.61 -12.36 23.25
C LYS A 84 -0.14 -11.45 24.19
N TYR A 85 -1.28 -10.95 23.73
CA TYR A 85 -2.11 -10.10 24.57
C TYR A 85 -2.86 -10.95 25.58
N LYS A 86 -2.74 -10.58 26.86
CA LYS A 86 -3.59 -11.14 27.92
C LYS A 86 -5.00 -10.59 27.83
N LYS A 87 -5.10 -9.35 27.37
CA LYS A 87 -6.33 -8.57 27.32
C LYS A 87 -6.20 -7.54 26.20
N VAL A 88 -7.23 -7.47 25.37
CA VAL A 88 -7.47 -6.35 24.45
C VAL A 88 -8.59 -5.52 25.07
N LYS A 89 -8.36 -4.22 25.19
CA LYS A 89 -9.39 -3.24 25.52
C LYS A 89 -9.57 -2.33 24.32
N GLU A 90 -10.80 -1.93 24.10
CA GLU A 90 -11.17 -1.04 23.02
C GLU A 90 -11.99 0.09 23.64
N TYR A 91 -11.71 1.31 23.19
CA TYR A 91 -12.44 2.50 23.59
C TYR A 91 -12.76 3.34 22.36
N ASN A 92 -13.97 3.87 22.30
CA ASN A 92 -14.29 4.97 21.40
C ASN A 92 -13.76 6.29 21.95
N SER A 93 -13.46 7.24 21.06
CA SER A 93 -12.83 8.51 21.41
C SER A 93 -13.65 9.41 22.34
N ASP A 94 -14.96 9.20 22.41
CA ASP A 94 -15.90 9.93 23.28
C ASP A 94 -15.94 9.37 24.73
N GLU A 95 -15.37 8.19 24.96
CA GLU A 95 -15.34 7.57 26.27
C GLU A 95 -14.34 8.27 27.21
N THR A 96 -14.70 8.40 28.49
CA THR A 96 -13.86 9.04 29.52
C THR A 96 -12.48 8.39 29.63
N ASN A 97 -12.37 7.06 29.47
CA ASN A 97 -11.08 6.38 29.51
C ASN A 97 -10.19 6.70 28.30
N ALA A 98 -10.79 6.87 27.11
CA ALA A 98 -10.05 7.28 25.91
C ALA A 98 -9.51 8.70 26.07
N ASP A 99 -10.33 9.65 26.52
CA ASP A 99 -9.93 11.05 26.75
C ASP A 99 -8.72 11.16 27.70
N LEU A 100 -8.74 10.39 28.80
CA LEU A 100 -7.61 10.34 29.75
C LEU A 100 -6.33 9.81 29.09
N LEU A 101 -6.42 8.76 28.28
CA LEU A 101 -5.27 8.17 27.60
C LEU A 101 -4.74 9.08 26.48
N ILE A 102 -5.63 9.69 25.70
CA ILE A 102 -5.30 10.66 24.65
C ILE A 102 -4.48 11.81 25.23
N LYS A 103 -4.94 12.40 26.35
CA LYS A 103 -4.24 13.47 27.06
C LYS A 103 -2.93 13.02 27.68
N ALA A 104 -2.91 11.84 28.30
CA ALA A 104 -1.72 11.33 28.98
C ALA A 104 -0.55 11.09 28.02
N TYR A 105 -0.83 10.61 26.80
CA TYR A 105 0.20 10.23 25.84
C TYR A 105 0.36 11.23 24.67
N ASP A 106 -0.33 12.38 24.71
CA ASP A 106 -0.35 13.37 23.62
C ASP A 106 -0.65 12.71 22.26
N ILE A 107 -1.75 11.94 22.21
CA ILE A 107 -2.22 11.30 20.98
C ILE A 107 -2.94 12.35 20.15
N LYS A 108 -2.55 12.47 18.88
CA LYS A 108 -3.08 13.50 17.98
C LYS A 108 -4.00 12.95 16.90
N ASN A 109 -3.82 11.69 16.52
CA ASN A 109 -4.67 11.05 15.52
C ASN A 109 -5.15 9.68 15.97
N LEU A 110 -6.28 9.27 15.39
CA LEU A 110 -6.97 8.01 15.63
C LEU A 110 -7.26 7.31 14.29
N PRO A 111 -7.35 5.97 14.25
CA PRO A 111 -7.20 5.07 15.39
C PRO A 111 -5.75 4.97 15.87
N THR A 112 -5.56 4.56 17.12
CA THR A 112 -4.25 4.28 17.71
C THR A 112 -4.33 3.07 18.61
N PHE A 113 -3.17 2.51 18.96
CA PHE A 113 -3.06 1.53 20.02
C PHE A 113 -1.94 1.87 21.02
N ILE A 114 -2.13 1.38 22.22
CA ILE A 114 -1.20 1.45 23.33
C ILE A 114 -0.92 0.02 23.78
N VAL A 115 0.35 -0.37 23.79
CA VAL A 115 0.79 -1.65 24.35
C VAL A 115 1.41 -1.39 25.71
N LYS A 116 0.91 -2.08 26.74
CA LYS A 116 1.45 -1.99 28.11
C LYS A 116 2.00 -3.33 28.55
N GLY A 117 3.18 -3.35 29.16
CA GLY A 117 3.74 -4.57 29.74
C GLY A 117 5.27 -4.54 29.83
N ASP A 118 5.87 -5.70 30.02
CA ASP A 118 7.33 -5.80 29.92
C ASP A 118 7.72 -5.87 28.42
N LEU A 119 8.05 -4.70 27.84
CA LEU A 119 8.31 -4.55 26.39
C LEU A 119 9.80 -4.53 26.04
N LYS A 120 10.69 -4.63 27.03
CA LYS A 120 12.14 -4.39 26.86
C LYS A 120 12.82 -5.27 25.83
N ASP A 121 12.28 -6.47 25.62
CA ASP A 121 12.85 -7.45 24.68
C ASP A 121 12.17 -7.43 23.31
N LEU A 122 11.09 -6.65 23.14
CA LEU A 122 10.30 -6.62 21.90
C LEU A 122 10.89 -5.67 20.85
N LYS A 123 11.79 -4.75 21.24
CA LYS A 123 12.47 -3.79 20.35
C LYS A 123 11.49 -3.16 19.36
N LEU A 124 10.31 -2.75 19.84
CA LEU A 124 9.29 -2.17 18.96
C LEU A 124 9.83 -0.89 18.34
N ASP A 125 10.67 -0.15 19.05
CA ASP A 125 11.35 1.03 18.54
C ASP A 125 12.16 0.69 17.30
N GLU A 126 12.89 -0.43 17.25
CA GLU A 126 13.61 -0.84 16.03
C GLU A 126 12.64 -1.11 14.87
N LEU A 127 11.53 -1.80 15.13
CA LEU A 127 10.50 -2.10 14.12
C LEU A 127 9.74 -0.85 13.64
N PHE A 128 9.62 0.14 14.52
CA PHE A 128 8.84 1.35 14.34
C PHE A 128 9.74 2.60 14.17
N SER A 129 11.05 2.42 13.97
CA SER A 129 12.08 3.48 13.98
C SER A 129 12.14 4.29 12.70
N GLU A 130 11.91 3.65 11.55
CA GLU A 130 12.15 4.28 10.25
C GLU A 130 11.21 5.46 9.97
N GLU A 131 10.07 5.53 10.68
CA GLU A 131 9.01 6.49 10.40
C GLU A 131 8.51 7.22 11.66
N ASN A 132 9.22 7.14 12.79
CA ASN A 132 8.74 7.62 14.11
C ASN A 132 7.30 7.15 14.41
N ILE A 133 6.97 5.92 14.02
CA ILE A 133 5.60 5.38 14.03
C ILE A 133 5.09 5.00 15.42
N GLY A 134 5.96 5.03 16.42
CA GLY A 134 5.54 5.02 17.80
C GLY A 134 6.56 5.62 18.76
N GLN A 135 6.14 5.79 20.00
CA GLN A 135 6.94 6.34 21.07
C GLN A 135 6.87 5.43 22.30
N TYR A 136 8.03 5.21 22.93
CA TYR A 136 8.08 4.60 24.25
C TYR A 136 7.92 5.65 25.35
N ASP A 137 7.12 5.28 26.34
CA ASP A 137 7.03 5.92 27.66
C ASP A 137 7.16 4.81 28.71
N ASP A 138 8.38 4.62 29.22
CA ASP A 138 8.80 3.51 30.08
C ASP A 138 8.45 2.11 29.52
N ASN A 139 7.41 1.49 30.08
CA ASN A 139 6.93 0.14 29.76
C ASN A 139 5.65 0.20 28.91
N VAL A 140 5.40 1.35 28.29
CA VAL A 140 4.27 1.63 27.42
C VAL A 140 4.80 2.02 26.05
N PHE A 141 4.26 1.40 25.01
CA PHE A 141 4.47 1.81 23.64
C PHE A 141 3.17 2.40 23.10
N VAL A 142 3.26 3.57 22.48
CA VAL A 142 2.13 4.29 21.89
C VAL A 142 2.36 4.45 20.40
N TYR A 143 1.41 4.03 19.59
CA TYR A 143 1.46 4.21 18.13
C TYR A 143 1.09 5.65 17.75
N LYS A 144 2.00 6.36 17.08
CA LYS A 144 1.96 7.84 16.92
C LYS A 144 2.10 8.35 15.49
N ASN A 145 2.44 7.53 14.50
CA ASN A 145 2.41 7.97 13.10
C ASN A 145 1.55 6.99 12.31
N TYR A 146 0.75 7.53 11.39
CA TYR A 146 -0.54 6.96 11.03
C TYR A 146 -0.61 6.76 9.53
N PHE A 147 -1.01 5.57 9.12
CA PHE A 147 -1.45 5.35 7.74
C PHE A 147 -2.81 6.05 7.56
N PRO A 148 -2.95 6.98 6.61
CA PRO A 148 -4.25 7.52 6.30
C PRO A 148 -5.14 6.47 5.60
N PRO A 149 -6.48 6.51 5.78
CA PRO A 149 -7.20 7.59 6.44
C PRO A 149 -7.13 7.52 7.97
N TYR A 150 -7.05 8.69 8.62
CA TYR A 150 -7.05 8.80 10.07
C TYR A 150 -7.85 10.03 10.52
N TYR A 151 -8.48 9.98 11.69
CA TYR A 151 -9.11 11.13 12.32
C TYR A 151 -8.07 11.98 13.05
N SER A 152 -7.91 13.24 12.66
CA SER A 152 -7.09 14.21 13.37
C SER A 152 -7.89 14.89 14.48
N ILE A 153 -7.43 14.74 15.72
CA ILE A 153 -8.05 15.37 16.88
C ILE A 153 -7.87 16.88 16.84
N GLU A 154 -6.69 17.34 16.40
CA GLU A 154 -6.37 18.77 16.29
C GLU A 154 -7.21 19.46 15.20
N GLU A 155 -7.34 18.84 14.03
CA GLU A 155 -8.14 19.40 12.93
C GLU A 155 -9.64 19.09 13.04
N GLY A 156 -10.03 18.17 13.93
CA GLY A 156 -11.42 17.76 14.13
C GLY A 156 -12.06 17.05 12.93
N LYS A 157 -11.27 16.43 12.04
CA LYS A 157 -11.73 15.79 10.80
C LYS A 157 -10.88 14.59 10.39
N VAL A 158 -11.44 13.75 9.50
CA VAL A 158 -10.69 12.68 8.83
C VAL A 158 -9.72 13.29 7.80
N ARG A 159 -8.50 12.77 7.76
CA ARG A 159 -7.43 13.10 6.81
C ARG A 159 -7.13 11.89 5.94
N GLY A 160 -6.69 12.12 4.71
CA GLY A 160 -6.32 11.07 3.76
C GLY A 160 -7.46 10.46 2.95
N GLU A 161 -8.69 10.95 3.06
CA GLU A 161 -9.75 10.51 2.16
C GLU A 161 -9.54 11.11 0.76
N PHE A 162 -9.67 10.26 -0.27
CA PHE A 162 -9.58 10.67 -1.66
C PHE A 162 -10.44 9.80 -2.56
N GLU A 163 -10.84 10.35 -3.69
CA GLU A 163 -11.57 9.68 -4.76
C GLU A 163 -10.65 9.51 -5.97
N ILE A 164 -10.96 8.50 -6.80
CA ILE A 164 -10.26 8.26 -8.05
C ILE A 164 -11.21 8.35 -9.24
N THR A 165 -10.79 9.06 -10.28
CA THR A 165 -11.45 9.07 -11.58
C THR A 165 -10.50 8.49 -12.62
N TYR A 166 -10.89 7.37 -13.19
CA TYR A 166 -10.24 6.76 -14.33
C TYR A 166 -10.73 7.39 -15.62
N LEU A 167 -9.79 7.86 -16.44
CA LEU A 167 -10.10 8.44 -17.74
C LEU A 167 -9.63 7.47 -18.83
N THR A 168 -10.57 6.95 -19.62
CA THR A 168 -10.34 5.90 -20.63
C THR A 168 -10.78 6.34 -22.01
N ASP A 169 -10.32 5.62 -23.05
CA ASP A 169 -10.94 5.69 -24.37
C ASP A 169 -11.42 4.29 -24.76
N GLU A 170 -12.73 4.08 -24.76
CA GLU A 170 -13.38 2.81 -25.10
C GLU A 170 -13.06 2.34 -26.52
N LYS A 171 -12.63 3.24 -27.42
CA LYS A 171 -12.23 2.91 -28.79
C LYS A 171 -10.76 2.51 -28.87
N CYS A 172 -9.96 2.71 -27.82
CA CYS A 172 -8.55 2.30 -27.79
C CYS A 172 -8.42 0.81 -27.43
N ILE A 173 -8.56 -0.06 -28.44
CA ILE A 173 -8.46 -1.52 -28.27
C ILE A 173 -7.08 -1.98 -27.75
N GLY A 174 -6.03 -1.22 -28.05
CA GLY A 174 -4.65 -1.56 -27.68
C GLY A 174 -4.17 -0.97 -26.37
N CYS A 175 -4.95 -0.10 -25.71
CA CYS A 175 -4.52 0.59 -24.50
C CYS A 175 -4.46 -0.36 -23.29
N TYR A 176 -3.60 -0.04 -22.33
CA TYR A 176 -3.52 -0.78 -21.07
C TYR A 176 -4.80 -0.64 -20.24
N ASP A 177 -5.04 -1.58 -19.33
CA ASP A 177 -6.16 -1.49 -18.39
C ASP A 177 -5.87 -0.46 -17.30
N VAL A 178 -6.66 0.62 -17.26
CA VAL A 178 -6.48 1.70 -16.29
C VAL A 178 -6.60 1.23 -14.83
N HIS A 179 -7.32 0.14 -14.58
CA HIS A 179 -7.51 -0.44 -13.25
C HIS A 179 -6.26 -1.14 -12.71
N LEU A 180 -5.18 -1.27 -13.49
CA LEU A 180 -3.87 -1.68 -12.95
C LEU A 180 -3.35 -0.70 -11.88
N HIS A 181 -3.83 0.55 -11.89
CA HIS A 181 -3.54 1.52 -10.84
C HIS A 181 -4.13 1.15 -9.48
N ASP A 182 -5.22 0.37 -9.42
CA ASP A 182 -5.78 -0.11 -8.16
C ASP A 182 -4.73 -0.93 -7.37
N VAL A 183 -3.97 -1.78 -8.08
CA VAL A 183 -2.91 -2.61 -7.47
C VAL A 183 -1.74 -1.73 -6.98
N ALA A 184 -1.36 -0.72 -7.76
CA ALA A 184 -0.30 0.20 -7.36
C ALA A 184 -0.69 1.00 -6.10
N LEU A 185 -1.92 1.51 -6.02
CA LEU A 185 -2.42 2.23 -4.85
C LEU A 185 -2.54 1.30 -3.63
N GLN A 186 -3.03 0.07 -3.81
CA GLN A 186 -3.10 -0.93 -2.73
C GLN A 186 -1.71 -1.25 -2.16
N ASN A 187 -0.68 -1.38 -3.00
CA ASN A 187 0.69 -1.60 -2.55
C ASN A 187 1.26 -0.42 -1.74
N LEU A 188 0.69 0.76 -1.89
CA LEU A 188 1.02 1.95 -1.10
C LEU A 188 0.08 2.11 0.12
N VAL A 189 -0.77 1.11 0.39
CA VAL A 189 -1.79 1.14 1.46
C VAL A 189 -2.75 2.33 1.28
N MET A 190 -3.08 2.64 0.03
CA MET A 190 -4.01 3.71 -0.34
C MET A 190 -5.28 3.08 -0.92
N THR A 191 -6.43 3.41 -0.33
CA THR A 191 -7.74 2.94 -0.80
C THR A 191 -8.65 4.14 -1.01
N PRO A 192 -9.19 4.34 -2.21
CA PRO A 192 -10.09 5.46 -2.47
C PRO A 192 -11.45 5.24 -1.80
N THR A 193 -12.09 6.32 -1.38
CA THR A 193 -13.46 6.29 -0.82
C THR A 193 -14.52 6.11 -1.91
N ALA A 194 -14.22 6.56 -3.14
CA ALA A 194 -15.05 6.34 -4.32
C ALA A 194 -14.19 6.20 -5.57
N SER A 195 -14.69 5.45 -6.55
CA SER A 195 -14.09 5.33 -7.88
C SER A 195 -15.11 5.53 -8.98
N SER A 196 -14.67 6.15 -10.08
CA SER A 196 -15.46 6.30 -11.30
C SER A 196 -14.60 6.09 -12.53
N THR A 197 -15.23 5.68 -13.63
CA THR A 197 -14.59 5.58 -14.95
C THR A 197 -15.35 6.45 -15.94
N VAL A 198 -14.61 7.33 -16.60
CA VAL A 198 -15.14 8.32 -17.55
C VAL A 198 -14.46 8.12 -18.90
N ASP A 199 -15.26 7.92 -19.94
CA ASP A 199 -14.75 7.83 -21.30
C ASP A 199 -14.49 9.24 -21.88
N VAL A 200 -13.35 9.42 -22.54
CA VAL A 200 -12.89 10.70 -23.12
C VAL A 200 -13.82 11.27 -24.20
N SER A 201 -14.71 10.45 -24.78
CA SER A 201 -15.65 10.91 -25.80
C SER A 201 -16.92 11.53 -25.20
N THR A 202 -17.21 11.28 -23.93
CA THR A 202 -18.33 11.87 -23.19
C THR A 202 -18.14 13.37 -22.95
N THR A 203 -19.21 14.08 -22.60
CA THR A 203 -19.12 15.52 -22.24
C THR A 203 -18.19 15.71 -21.04
N GLU A 204 -18.39 14.91 -19.98
CA GLU A 204 -17.58 14.95 -18.77
C GLU A 204 -16.10 14.66 -19.06
N GLY A 205 -15.80 13.63 -19.85
CA GLY A 205 -14.44 13.29 -20.25
C GLY A 205 -13.75 14.44 -20.99
N LYS A 206 -14.45 15.09 -21.92
CA LYS A 206 -13.93 16.27 -22.64
C LYS A 206 -13.68 17.45 -21.70
N ASP A 207 -14.57 17.67 -20.73
CA ASP A 207 -14.41 18.73 -19.75
C ASP A 207 -13.16 18.50 -18.89
N LEU A 208 -12.91 17.26 -18.45
CA LEU A 208 -11.68 16.88 -17.73
C LEU A 208 -10.44 17.05 -18.60
N LEU A 209 -10.47 16.59 -19.86
CA LEU A 209 -9.37 16.74 -20.79
C LEU A 209 -8.97 18.21 -20.97
N ASN A 210 -9.97 19.09 -21.13
CA ASN A 210 -9.76 20.52 -21.32
C ASN A 210 -9.32 21.22 -20.03
N LYS A 211 -9.99 20.96 -18.90
CA LYS A 211 -9.69 21.58 -17.60
C LYS A 211 -8.24 21.33 -17.22
N TYR A 212 -7.78 20.10 -17.37
CA TYR A 212 -6.47 19.66 -16.88
C TYR A 212 -5.42 19.47 -17.98
N GLN A 213 -5.74 19.87 -19.21
CA GLN A 213 -4.85 19.77 -20.37
C GLN A 213 -4.31 18.34 -20.57
N ILE A 214 -5.16 17.34 -20.34
CA ILE A 214 -4.80 15.93 -20.49
C ILE A 214 -4.74 15.61 -21.98
N LYS A 215 -3.64 14.97 -22.39
CA LYS A 215 -3.39 14.59 -23.78
C LYS A 215 -3.46 13.10 -24.01
N HIS A 216 -3.41 12.30 -22.95
CA HIS A 216 -3.23 10.86 -23.05
C HIS A 216 -4.29 10.11 -22.24
N ALA A 217 -4.74 8.99 -22.80
CA ALA A 217 -5.59 8.01 -22.14
C ALA A 217 -5.04 6.60 -22.43
N PRO A 218 -5.20 5.63 -21.52
CA PRO A 218 -5.84 5.77 -20.22
C PRO A 218 -5.00 6.62 -19.26
N THR A 219 -5.63 7.23 -18.27
CA THR A 219 -4.94 7.89 -17.14
C THR A 219 -5.86 7.93 -15.91
N MET A 220 -5.35 8.40 -14.76
CA MET A 220 -6.14 8.59 -13.56
C MET A 220 -5.96 9.99 -12.96
N LEU A 221 -7.01 10.43 -12.28
CA LEU A 221 -7.06 11.64 -11.47
C LEU A 221 -7.40 11.22 -10.05
N LEU A 222 -6.69 11.76 -9.06
CA LEU A 222 -6.99 11.57 -7.66
C LEU A 222 -7.34 12.92 -7.04
N MET A 223 -8.45 12.98 -6.31
CA MET A 223 -8.97 14.21 -5.73
C MET A 223 -9.31 13.98 -4.26
N GLY A 224 -8.86 14.87 -3.38
CA GLY A 224 -9.08 14.75 -1.93
C GLY A 224 -7.84 15.14 -1.14
N ASP A 225 -7.69 14.55 0.03
CA ASP A 225 -6.64 14.89 1.01
C ASP A 225 -5.39 14.03 0.88
N LEU A 226 -4.83 13.96 -0.32
CA LEU A 226 -3.64 13.15 -0.61
C LEU A 226 -2.37 13.66 0.09
N ASN A 227 -2.38 14.90 0.55
CA ASN A 227 -1.28 15.48 1.33
C ASN A 227 -1.00 14.71 2.64
N ALA A 228 -1.97 13.95 3.15
CA ALA A 228 -1.77 13.07 4.30
C ALA A 228 -0.80 11.91 4.00
N TYR A 229 -0.59 11.55 2.73
CA TYR A 229 0.31 10.47 2.29
C TYR A 229 1.67 11.04 1.86
N GLN A 230 2.56 11.33 2.81
CA GLN A 230 3.85 12.00 2.52
C GLN A 230 4.73 11.23 1.52
N ASN A 231 4.89 9.92 1.72
CA ASN A 231 5.69 9.07 0.84
C ASN A 231 5.12 9.00 -0.59
N PHE A 232 3.78 9.04 -0.70
CA PHE A 232 3.11 9.11 -1.99
C PHE A 232 3.40 10.43 -2.72
N ASN A 233 3.44 11.56 -2.00
CA ASN A 233 3.69 12.86 -2.63
C ASN A 233 5.09 12.98 -3.22
N GLU A 234 6.09 12.34 -2.61
CA GLU A 234 7.44 12.28 -3.18
C GLU A 234 7.48 11.40 -4.43
N LEU A 235 6.83 10.23 -4.38
CA LEU A 235 6.70 9.35 -5.55
C LEU A 235 5.95 10.04 -6.70
N TRP A 236 4.88 10.77 -6.39
CA TRP A 236 3.99 11.37 -7.39
C TRP A 236 4.69 12.36 -8.31
N LYS A 237 5.69 13.10 -7.80
CA LYS A 237 6.51 14.03 -8.58
C LYS A 237 7.20 13.36 -9.78
N THR A 238 7.35 12.05 -9.77
CA THR A 238 8.01 11.28 -10.85
C THR A 238 7.04 10.79 -11.93
N VAL A 239 5.74 10.74 -11.64
CA VAL A 239 4.73 10.11 -12.52
C VAL A 239 3.59 11.03 -12.90
N GLY A 240 3.43 12.16 -12.22
CA GLY A 240 2.27 13.03 -12.37
C GLY A 240 2.52 14.49 -11.99
N THR A 241 1.44 15.25 -11.99
CA THR A 241 1.40 16.64 -11.53
C THR A 241 0.33 16.81 -10.46
N VAL A 242 0.44 17.89 -9.68
CA VAL A 242 -0.62 18.35 -8.77
C VAL A 242 -1.10 19.69 -9.31
N GLU A 243 -2.39 19.78 -9.62
CA GLU A 243 -3.02 20.98 -10.17
C GLU A 243 -3.33 21.99 -9.07
N SER A 244 -3.68 23.22 -9.45
CA SER A 244 -3.94 24.31 -8.49
C SER A 244 -5.13 24.06 -7.56
N ASP A 245 -6.04 23.18 -7.94
CA ASP A 245 -7.18 22.76 -7.11
C ASP A 245 -6.86 21.54 -6.21
N GLY A 246 -5.61 21.08 -6.22
CA GLY A 246 -5.16 19.93 -5.43
C GLY A 246 -5.40 18.58 -6.10
N THR A 247 -5.89 18.54 -7.34
CA THR A 247 -6.07 17.28 -8.08
C THR A 247 -4.72 16.73 -8.54
N TYR A 248 -4.46 15.47 -8.22
CA TYR A 248 -3.29 14.72 -8.64
C TYR A 248 -3.60 14.07 -9.99
N ILE A 249 -2.79 14.33 -11.01
CA ILE A 249 -3.04 13.81 -12.37
C ILE A 249 -1.85 12.98 -12.83
N PHE A 250 -2.11 11.74 -13.22
CA PHE A 250 -1.09 10.85 -13.75
C PHE A 250 -0.73 11.30 -15.18
N ARG A 251 0.56 11.55 -15.43
CA ARG A 251 1.04 12.19 -16.68
C ARG A 251 1.88 11.23 -17.50
N GLU A 252 2.28 11.70 -18.68
CA GLU A 252 3.00 10.93 -19.69
C GLU A 252 4.23 10.19 -19.15
N ASP A 253 4.98 10.80 -18.23
CA ASP A 253 6.17 10.15 -17.64
C ASP A 253 5.80 8.91 -16.81
N GLY A 254 4.67 8.92 -16.11
CA GLY A 254 4.13 7.74 -15.46
C GLY A 254 3.57 6.72 -16.46
N LEU A 255 2.87 7.17 -17.50
CA LEU A 255 2.25 6.29 -18.51
C LEU A 255 3.27 5.41 -19.24
N LYS A 256 4.51 5.91 -19.41
CA LYS A 256 5.63 5.15 -19.99
C LYS A 256 5.91 3.84 -19.25
N LEU A 257 5.55 3.74 -17.98
CA LEU A 257 5.80 2.58 -17.11
C LEU A 257 4.63 1.59 -17.05
N MET A 258 3.43 1.95 -17.55
CA MET A 258 2.20 1.16 -17.36
C MET A 258 1.87 0.25 -18.55
N GLY A 259 2.13 0.70 -19.78
CA GLY A 259 1.82 -0.07 -20.99
C GLY A 259 1.53 0.83 -22.18
N VAL A 260 0.73 0.32 -23.12
CA VAL A 260 0.29 1.05 -24.32
C VAL A 260 -0.73 2.12 -23.94
N TYR A 261 -0.52 3.35 -24.37
CA TYR A 261 -1.47 4.46 -24.19
C TYR A 261 -1.60 5.24 -25.49
N GLU A 262 -2.63 6.06 -25.64
CA GLU A 262 -2.83 6.88 -26.83
C GLU A 262 -2.82 8.37 -26.50
N ASN A 263 -2.54 9.19 -27.52
CA ASN A 263 -2.92 10.58 -27.50
C ASN A 263 -4.39 10.73 -27.95
N VAL A 264 -5.24 11.25 -27.08
CA VAL A 264 -6.70 11.28 -27.28
C VAL A 264 -7.13 12.15 -28.46
N TRP A 265 -6.28 13.11 -28.87
CA TRP A 265 -6.54 14.06 -29.94
C TRP A 265 -6.06 13.57 -31.30
N THR A 266 -4.88 12.92 -31.34
CA THR A 266 -4.27 12.44 -32.60
C THR A 266 -4.52 10.97 -32.88
N LYS A 267 -4.98 10.20 -31.89
CA LYS A 267 -5.14 8.74 -31.93
C LYS A 267 -3.85 7.97 -32.20
N VAL A 268 -2.70 8.59 -31.91
CA VAL A 268 -1.39 7.93 -31.97
C VAL A 268 -1.20 7.09 -30.71
N LEU A 269 -0.87 5.80 -30.90
CA LEU A 269 -0.49 4.88 -29.83
C LEU A 269 1.00 5.01 -29.50
N TYR A 270 1.32 4.90 -28.22
CA TYR A 270 2.66 4.90 -27.66
C TYR A 270 2.92 3.57 -26.96
N ASN A 271 4.19 3.22 -26.75
CA ASN A 271 4.62 1.95 -26.13
C ASN A 271 4.10 0.68 -26.83
N LYS A 272 3.82 0.76 -28.13
CA LYS A 272 3.45 -0.40 -28.93
C LYS A 272 4.72 -1.12 -29.40
N GLU A 273 4.88 -2.39 -29.03
CA GLU A 273 5.94 -3.27 -29.54
C GLU A 273 5.83 -3.52 -31.05
#